data_AF-A0A357FVV4-F1
#
_entry.id   AF-A0A357FVV4-F1
#
_cell.length_a   1.000
_cell.length_b   1.000
_cell.length_c   1.000
_cell.angle_alpha   90.00
_cell.angle_beta   90.00
_cell.angle_gamma   90.00
#
_symmetry.space_group_name_H-M   'P 1'
#
loop_
_entity.id
_entity.type
_entity.pdbx_description
1 polymer ?
#
loop_
_entity_poly.entity_id
_entity_poly.type
_entity_poly.pdbx_seq_one_letter_code
_entity_poly.pdbx_strand_id
1 'polypeptide(L)'
;MLEMISELLSGFHPIFAAYGALALSIYALFRWADAELSEEVRSYIGAWLYNRDHSHFKHFYAVFYNIFCSVFGERHFSKKCFLRSSLVSVICIMCIFFGVLGFFYITDVGTRRDADIIFEHKSDWFLGTATSFVLLNIACDYAGLYSTRRLIAIRSGTSIVFIVLFMVDTLLKSTMIWLSLWILASINPQLDEFLGPRGFSDYGWVFSVLMLMAFAATTFVSSIWIVLFIIGVQFTRQMVFFGRRGIPMIKKLFDTNKKPLTSLGNAVGLIMLLIGIIHSVIASAFRWALNAY
;
A
#
# COMPACT_ATOMS: atom_id res chain seq x y z
N MET A 1 14.96 24.22 24.28
CA MET A 1 15.58 23.83 22.98
C MET A 1 16.03 22.37 22.98
N LEU A 2 16.78 21.88 23.98
CA LEU A 2 17.21 20.47 24.04
C LEU A 2 16.06 19.48 24.24
N GLU A 3 15.09 19.79 25.10
CA GLU A 3 13.87 18.97 25.26
C GLU A 3 13.06 18.89 23.97
N MET A 4 12.93 20.02 23.26
CA MET A 4 12.29 20.08 21.94
C MET A 4 13.00 19.20 20.91
N ILE A 5 14.34 19.15 20.90
CA ILE A 5 15.10 18.25 20.01
C ILE A 5 14.88 16.79 20.41
N SER A 6 14.83 16.49 21.71
CA SER A 6 14.62 15.13 22.23
C SER A 6 13.23 14.58 21.87
N GLU A 7 12.16 15.36 22.05
CA GLU A 7 10.80 14.97 21.64
C GLU A 7 10.66 14.83 20.12
N LEU A 8 11.33 15.70 19.37
CA LEU A 8 11.32 15.64 17.91
C LEU A 8 12.03 14.37 17.41
N LEU A 9 13.10 13.94 18.07
CA LEU A 9 13.82 12.70 17.73
C LEU A 9 13.08 11.43 18.16
N SER A 10 12.37 11.43 19.29
CA SER A 10 11.65 10.23 19.79
C SER A 10 10.46 9.86 18.90
N GLY A 11 9.72 10.86 18.41
CA GLY A 11 8.59 10.66 17.51
C GLY A 11 8.98 10.40 16.05
N PHE A 12 10.22 10.74 15.66
CA PHE A 12 10.75 10.55 14.31
C PHE A 12 11.02 9.07 13.99
N HIS A 13 11.45 8.29 14.97
CA HIS A 13 11.97 6.94 14.74
C HIS A 13 10.93 5.93 14.21
N PRO A 14 9.70 5.79 14.77
CA PRO A 14 8.77 4.74 14.35
C PRO A 14 8.17 4.97 12.96
N ILE A 15 7.79 6.22 12.65
CA ILE A 15 7.25 6.59 11.34
C ILE A 15 8.32 6.41 10.28
N PHE A 16 9.51 6.98 10.49
CA PHE A 16 10.62 6.82 9.56
C PHE A 16 11.00 5.34 9.36
N ALA A 17 11.02 4.54 10.43
CA ALA A 17 11.28 3.10 10.34
C ALA A 17 10.22 2.38 9.50
N ALA A 18 8.92 2.71 9.64
CA ALA A 18 7.85 2.11 8.85
C ALA A 18 8.00 2.44 7.35
N TYR A 19 8.24 3.71 7.01
CA TYR A 19 8.50 4.10 5.61
C TYR A 19 9.81 3.52 5.07
N GLY A 20 10.83 3.37 5.91
CA GLY A 20 12.09 2.71 5.57
C GLY A 20 11.89 1.24 5.24
N ALA A 21 11.14 0.51 6.08
CA ALA A 21 10.77 -0.89 5.83
C ALA A 21 9.95 -1.03 4.55
N LEU A 22 9.01 -0.11 4.29
CA LEU A 22 8.25 -0.08 3.05
C LEU A 22 9.14 0.17 1.82
N ALA A 23 10.03 1.16 1.90
CA ALA A 23 10.98 1.49 0.83
C ALA A 23 11.90 0.30 0.51
N LEU A 24 12.41 -0.39 1.53
CA LEU A 24 13.22 -1.60 1.38
C LEU A 24 12.43 -2.75 0.75
N SER A 25 11.17 -2.93 1.15
CA SER A 25 10.29 -3.97 0.60
C SER A 25 9.99 -3.73 -0.88
N ILE A 26 9.69 -2.48 -1.25
CA ILE A 26 9.51 -2.07 -2.65
C ILE A 26 10.79 -2.29 -3.45
N TYR A 27 11.93 -1.86 -2.91
CA TYR A 27 13.23 -2.08 -3.57
C TYR A 27 13.49 -3.58 -3.82
N ALA A 28 13.29 -4.43 -2.80
CA ALA A 28 13.51 -5.87 -2.91
C ALA A 28 12.59 -6.49 -3.97
N LEU A 29 11.32 -6.09 -3.99
CA LEU A 29 10.34 -6.53 -4.98
C LEU A 29 10.75 -6.16 -6.41
N PHE A 30 11.10 -4.89 -6.66
CA PHE A 30 11.51 -4.44 -7.98
C PHE A 30 12.83 -5.08 -8.43
N ARG A 31 13.77 -5.28 -7.50
CA ARG A 31 15.03 -6.00 -7.78
C ARG A 31 14.77 -7.46 -8.15
N TRP A 32 13.87 -8.13 -7.46
CA TRP A 32 13.46 -9.49 -7.80
C TRP A 32 12.81 -9.55 -9.18
N ALA A 33 11.87 -8.63 -9.46
CA ALA A 33 11.24 -8.54 -10.77
C ALA A 33 12.25 -8.27 -11.90
N ASP A 34 13.27 -7.43 -11.67
CA ASP A 34 14.35 -7.12 -12.63
C ASP A 34 15.24 -8.34 -12.95
N ALA A 35 15.43 -9.23 -11.97
CA ALA A 35 16.22 -10.45 -12.11
C ALA A 35 15.51 -11.50 -12.99
N GLU A 36 14.18 -11.51 -12.98
CA GLU A 36 13.34 -12.41 -13.78
C GLU A 36 13.10 -11.91 -15.23
N LEU A 37 13.57 -10.70 -15.57
CA LEU A 37 13.42 -10.17 -16.93
C LEU A 37 14.41 -10.80 -17.91
N SER A 38 13.93 -11.13 -19.11
CA SER A 38 14.79 -11.43 -20.25
C SER A 38 15.59 -10.20 -20.69
N GLU A 39 16.76 -10.40 -21.30
CA GLU A 39 17.62 -9.28 -21.73
C GLU A 39 16.95 -8.38 -22.78
N GLU A 40 16.11 -8.95 -23.64
CA GLU A 40 15.35 -8.18 -24.62
C GLU A 40 14.37 -7.21 -23.93
N VAL A 41 13.59 -7.71 -22.97
CA VAL A 41 12.63 -6.89 -22.22
C VAL A 41 13.36 -5.87 -21.36
N ARG A 42 14.51 -6.25 -20.77
CA ARG A 42 15.34 -5.35 -19.96
C ARG A 42 15.88 -4.19 -20.80
N SER A 43 16.50 -4.48 -21.95
CA SER A 43 17.01 -3.48 -22.88
C SER A 43 15.89 -2.54 -23.35
N TYR A 44 14.72 -3.10 -23.66
CA TYR A 44 13.55 -2.34 -24.07
C TYR A 44 13.06 -1.37 -22.98
N ILE A 45 12.86 -1.84 -21.74
CA ILE A 45 12.42 -0.98 -20.62
C ILE A 45 13.50 0.07 -20.31
N GLY A 46 14.77 -0.31 -20.36
CA GLY A 46 15.90 0.59 -20.14
C GLY A 46 15.92 1.75 -21.14
N ALA A 47 15.79 1.44 -22.43
CA ALA A 47 15.70 2.44 -23.50
C ALA A 47 14.45 3.34 -23.32
N TRP A 48 13.32 2.76 -22.93
CA TRP A 48 12.07 3.50 -22.70
C TRP A 48 12.11 4.42 -21.46
N LEU A 49 12.80 4.03 -20.39
CA LEU A 49 13.05 4.89 -19.23
C LEU A 49 14.08 5.97 -19.54
N TYR A 50 15.04 5.68 -20.43
CA TYR A 50 16.06 6.63 -20.86
C TYR A 50 15.50 7.70 -21.82
N ASN A 51 14.60 7.32 -22.73
CA ASN A 51 13.98 8.26 -23.67
C ASN A 51 12.79 8.99 -23.06
N ARG A 52 12.85 10.33 -23.09
CA ARG A 52 11.79 11.20 -22.58
C ARG A 52 10.57 11.30 -23.48
N ASP A 53 10.57 10.64 -24.64
CA ASP A 53 9.44 10.78 -25.53
C ASP A 53 8.15 10.25 -24.85
N HIS A 54 7.24 11.19 -24.64
CA HIS A 54 5.95 10.98 -23.96
C HIS A 54 4.93 10.31 -24.89
N SER A 55 5.21 10.24 -26.20
CA SER A 55 4.38 9.56 -27.19
C SER A 55 4.19 8.06 -26.88
N HIS A 56 5.06 7.49 -26.04
CA HIS A 56 5.07 6.07 -25.70
C HIS A 56 4.22 5.66 -24.48
N PHE A 57 3.24 6.47 -24.05
CA PHE A 57 2.33 6.08 -22.97
C PHE A 57 1.57 4.77 -23.26
N LYS A 58 1.39 4.39 -24.53
CA LYS A 58 0.86 3.07 -24.91
C LYS A 58 1.75 1.90 -24.47
N HIS A 59 3.07 2.08 -24.50
CA HIS A 59 4.03 1.03 -24.14
C HIS A 59 4.12 0.83 -22.64
N PHE A 60 3.90 1.89 -21.85
CA PHE A 60 3.79 1.83 -20.40
C PHE A 60 2.82 0.73 -19.96
N TYR A 61 1.63 0.69 -20.55
CA TYR A 61 0.59 -0.28 -20.18
C TYR A 61 0.98 -1.70 -20.51
N ALA A 62 1.58 -1.92 -21.68
CA ALA A 62 2.01 -3.25 -22.09
C ALA A 62 3.09 -3.79 -21.13
N VAL A 63 4.08 -2.96 -20.78
CA VAL A 63 5.13 -3.33 -19.83
C VAL A 63 4.54 -3.61 -18.45
N PHE A 64 3.73 -2.68 -17.92
CA PHE A 64 3.11 -2.86 -16.60
C PHE A 64 2.20 -4.08 -16.56
N TYR A 65 1.40 -4.31 -17.60
CA TYR A 65 0.55 -5.50 -17.74
C TYR A 65 1.37 -6.78 -17.67
N ASN A 66 2.51 -6.84 -18.36
CA ASN A 66 3.37 -8.03 -18.35
C ASN A 66 3.96 -8.29 -16.95
N ILE A 67 4.42 -7.25 -16.26
CA ILE A 67 4.91 -7.36 -14.87
C ILE A 67 3.78 -7.77 -13.93
N PHE A 68 2.60 -7.16 -14.07
CA PHE A 68 1.44 -7.48 -13.25
C PHE A 68 1.00 -8.95 -13.46
N CYS A 69 0.99 -9.41 -14.70
CA CYS A 69 0.66 -10.80 -15.05
C CYS A 69 1.75 -11.79 -14.66
N SER A 70 3.03 -11.42 -14.57
CA SER A 70 4.07 -12.33 -14.06
C SER A 70 3.90 -12.56 -12.55
N VAL A 71 3.56 -11.51 -11.81
CA VAL A 71 3.32 -11.57 -10.36
C VAL A 71 2.03 -12.32 -10.04
N PHE A 72 0.90 -11.96 -10.65
CA PHE A 72 -0.40 -12.55 -10.29
C PHE A 72 -0.83 -13.72 -11.21
N GLY A 73 -0.13 -13.96 -12.31
CA GLY A 73 -0.50 -14.95 -13.31
C GLY A 73 -1.44 -14.38 -14.40
N GLU A 74 -1.29 -14.88 -15.62
CA GLU A 74 -2.02 -14.42 -16.81
C GLU A 74 -3.53 -14.65 -16.72
N ARG A 75 -3.95 -15.80 -16.19
CA ARG A 75 -5.37 -16.17 -16.06
C ARG A 75 -5.90 -15.73 -14.70
N HIS A 76 -6.90 -14.85 -14.71
CA HIS A 76 -7.48 -14.31 -13.48
C HIS A 76 -8.10 -15.44 -12.64
N PHE A 77 -9.01 -16.22 -13.23
CA PHE A 77 -9.68 -17.36 -12.57
C PHE A 77 -8.79 -18.62 -12.41
N SER A 78 -7.49 -18.45 -12.21
CA SER A 78 -6.59 -19.56 -11.90
C SER A 78 -6.38 -19.71 -10.39
N LYS A 79 -6.24 -20.96 -9.91
CA LYS A 79 -5.93 -21.24 -8.50
C LYS A 79 -4.67 -20.52 -8.02
N LYS A 80 -3.67 -20.35 -8.89
CA LYS A 80 -2.42 -19.63 -8.60
C LYS A 80 -2.66 -18.13 -8.36
N CYS A 81 -3.45 -17.49 -9.22
CA CYS A 81 -3.79 -16.07 -9.08
C CYS A 81 -4.57 -15.81 -7.79
N PHE A 82 -5.60 -16.63 -7.53
CA PHE A 82 -6.39 -16.56 -6.30
C PHE A 82 -5.49 -16.70 -5.07
N LEU A 83 -4.71 -17.78 -4.97
CA LEU A 83 -3.84 -18.03 -3.83
C LEU A 83 -2.84 -16.89 -3.57
N ARG A 84 -2.23 -16.33 -4.62
CA ARG A 84 -1.27 -15.21 -4.49
C ARG A 84 -1.96 -13.94 -3.97
N SER A 85 -3.13 -13.59 -4.50
CA SER A 85 -3.90 -12.42 -4.04
C SER A 85 -4.34 -12.61 -2.58
N SER A 86 -4.96 -13.75 -2.27
CA SER A 86 -5.42 -14.07 -0.93
C SER A 86 -4.28 -14.06 0.09
N LEU A 87 -3.11 -14.60 -0.28
CA LEU A 87 -1.94 -14.61 0.60
C LEU A 87 -1.46 -13.18 0.90
N VAL A 88 -1.39 -12.31 -0.11
CA VAL A 88 -1.02 -10.89 0.09
C VAL A 88 -2.03 -10.19 0.99
N SER A 89 -3.33 -10.34 0.72
CA SER A 89 -4.41 -9.79 1.54
C SER A 89 -4.32 -10.26 3.00
N VAL A 90 -4.18 -11.57 3.25
CA VAL A 90 -4.04 -12.12 4.61
C VAL A 90 -2.80 -11.59 5.30
N ILE A 91 -1.64 -11.56 4.63
CA ILE A 91 -0.41 -11.01 5.22
C ILE A 91 -0.61 -9.53 5.58
N CYS A 92 -1.20 -8.73 4.69
CA CYS A 92 -1.48 -7.32 4.96
C CYS A 92 -2.41 -7.14 6.16
N ILE A 93 -3.50 -7.92 6.24
CA ILE A 93 -4.40 -7.90 7.40
C ILE A 93 -3.65 -8.27 8.66
N MET A 94 -2.87 -9.36 8.66
CA MET A 94 -2.10 -9.79 9.82
C MET A 94 -1.10 -8.71 10.26
N CYS A 95 -0.39 -8.08 9.32
CA CYS A 95 0.53 -6.99 9.62
C CYS A 95 -0.17 -5.78 10.25
N ILE A 96 -1.32 -5.37 9.72
CA ILE A 96 -2.10 -4.25 10.27
C ILE A 96 -2.66 -4.63 11.64
N PHE A 97 -3.26 -5.81 11.75
CA PHE A 97 -3.87 -6.30 12.97
C PHE A 97 -2.86 -6.44 14.11
N PHE A 98 -1.77 -7.18 13.91
CA PHE A 98 -0.74 -7.36 14.92
C PHE A 98 0.10 -6.10 15.15
N GLY A 99 0.38 -5.32 14.10
CA GLY A 99 1.12 -4.07 14.24
C GLY A 99 0.37 -3.07 15.11
N VAL A 100 -0.94 -2.98 14.92
CA VAL A 100 -1.77 -2.06 15.68
C VAL A 100 -2.14 -2.60 17.06
N LEU A 101 -2.52 -3.87 17.18
CA LEU A 101 -2.74 -4.46 18.50
C LEU A 101 -1.46 -4.44 19.34
N GLY A 102 -0.32 -4.75 18.74
CA GLY A 102 0.97 -4.63 19.40
C GLY A 102 1.25 -3.20 19.85
N PHE A 103 0.93 -2.20 19.02
CA PHE A 103 1.04 -0.80 19.41
C PHE A 103 0.16 -0.47 20.62
N PHE A 104 -1.14 -0.76 20.56
CA PHE A 104 -2.06 -0.51 21.68
C PHE A 104 -1.66 -1.28 22.95
N TYR A 105 -1.26 -2.55 22.81
CA TYR A 105 -0.79 -3.34 23.92
C TYR A 105 0.45 -2.74 24.59
N ILE A 106 1.37 -2.17 23.81
CA ILE A 106 2.59 -1.54 24.34
C ILE A 106 2.29 -0.17 24.94
N THR A 107 1.40 0.63 24.34
CA THR A 107 1.15 2.01 24.77
C THR A 107 0.14 2.14 25.89
N ASP A 108 -0.81 1.21 26.01
CA ASP A 108 -1.98 1.35 26.91
C ASP A 108 -1.97 0.34 28.08
N VAL A 109 -1.16 -0.74 28.02
CA VAL A 109 -1.14 -1.79 29.07
C VAL A 109 -0.23 -1.42 30.23
N GLY A 110 -0.44 -0.23 30.79
CA GLY A 110 -0.19 0.06 32.20
C GLY A 110 -1.27 -0.52 33.12
N THR A 111 -2.44 -0.92 32.59
CA THR A 111 -3.58 -1.44 33.38
C THR A 111 -4.08 -2.78 32.83
N ARG A 112 -3.39 -3.85 33.22
CA ARG A 112 -3.67 -5.27 32.87
C ARG A 112 -5.10 -5.79 33.12
N ARG A 113 -5.99 -5.04 33.78
CA ARG A 113 -7.29 -5.56 34.25
C ARG A 113 -8.39 -5.62 33.19
N ASP A 114 -8.37 -4.76 32.17
CA ASP A 114 -9.49 -4.68 31.22
C ASP A 114 -9.30 -5.57 29.99
N ALA A 115 -8.06 -5.94 29.66
CA ALA A 115 -7.76 -6.84 28.55
C ALA A 115 -8.30 -8.26 28.79
N ASP A 116 -8.14 -8.79 30.01
CA ASP A 116 -8.58 -10.15 30.35
C ASP A 116 -10.11 -10.30 30.22
N ILE A 117 -10.87 -9.27 30.60
CA ILE A 117 -12.34 -9.25 30.51
C ILE A 117 -12.80 -9.28 29.04
N ILE A 118 -12.08 -8.64 28.13
CA ILE A 118 -12.41 -8.61 26.69
C ILE A 118 -12.17 -9.99 26.06
N PHE A 119 -11.11 -10.69 26.43
CA PHE A 119 -10.76 -11.99 25.83
C PHE A 119 -11.58 -13.16 26.40
N GLU A 120 -11.96 -13.13 27.67
CA GLU A 120 -12.57 -14.28 28.34
C GLU A 120 -14.07 -14.49 28.01
N HIS A 121 -14.80 -13.45 27.59
CA HIS A 121 -16.24 -13.55 27.28
C HIS A 121 -16.59 -13.37 25.79
N LYS A 122 -15.61 -13.11 24.91
CA LYS A 122 -15.86 -12.78 23.49
C LYS A 122 -15.08 -13.62 22.48
N SER A 123 -14.45 -14.73 22.89
CA SER A 123 -13.61 -15.55 22.00
C SER A 123 -14.36 -16.07 20.76
N ASP A 124 -15.57 -16.58 20.93
CA ASP A 124 -16.34 -17.20 19.84
C ASP A 124 -16.84 -16.14 18.85
N TRP A 125 -17.29 -15.01 19.38
CA TRP A 125 -17.68 -13.85 18.58
C TRP A 125 -16.50 -13.28 17.80
N PHE A 126 -15.35 -13.16 18.45
CA PHE A 126 -14.13 -12.65 17.86
C PHE A 126 -13.67 -13.55 16.70
N LEU A 127 -13.68 -14.87 16.88
CA LEU A 127 -13.30 -15.82 15.83
C LEU A 127 -14.24 -15.75 14.62
N GLY A 128 -15.56 -15.69 14.85
CA GLY A 128 -16.55 -15.56 13.77
C GLY A 128 -16.41 -14.24 13.00
N THR A 129 -16.16 -13.14 13.72
CA THR A 129 -15.96 -11.81 13.14
C THR A 129 -14.67 -11.76 12.33
N ALA A 130 -13.55 -12.23 12.90
CA ALA A 130 -12.26 -12.28 12.24
C ALA A 130 -12.29 -13.16 10.99
N THR A 131 -12.96 -14.32 11.06
CA THR A 131 -13.12 -15.22 9.91
C THR A 131 -13.94 -14.55 8.80
N SER A 132 -15.09 -13.98 9.13
CA SER A 132 -15.94 -13.26 8.16
C SER A 132 -15.21 -12.08 7.54
N PHE A 133 -14.45 -11.35 8.35
CA PHE A 133 -13.62 -10.23 7.92
C PHE A 133 -12.57 -10.67 6.91
N VAL A 134 -11.79 -11.71 7.22
CA VAL A 134 -10.76 -12.24 6.32
C VAL A 134 -11.36 -12.73 5.01
N LEU A 135 -12.48 -13.45 5.05
CA LEU A 135 -13.13 -13.98 3.85
C LEU A 135 -13.65 -12.87 2.94
N LEU A 136 -14.33 -11.86 3.50
CA LEU A 136 -14.81 -10.71 2.73
C LEU A 136 -13.64 -9.89 2.18
N ASN A 137 -12.57 -9.72 2.95
CA ASN A 137 -11.38 -9.03 2.48
C ASN A 137 -10.73 -9.73 1.29
N ILE A 138 -10.57 -11.05 1.35
CA ILE A 138 -10.06 -11.85 0.24
C ILE A 138 -10.96 -11.69 -0.99
N ALA A 139 -12.28 -11.73 -0.82
CA ALA A 139 -13.22 -11.55 -1.92
C ALA A 139 -13.09 -10.16 -2.55
N CYS A 140 -13.02 -9.10 -1.73
CA CYS A 140 -12.85 -7.72 -2.19
C CYS A 140 -11.52 -7.49 -2.90
N ASP A 141 -10.41 -7.96 -2.33
CA ASP A 141 -9.08 -7.85 -2.93
C ASP A 141 -9.03 -8.56 -4.29
N TYR A 142 -9.54 -9.78 -4.36
CA TYR A 142 -9.54 -10.56 -5.59
C TYR A 142 -10.40 -9.92 -6.71
N ALA A 143 -11.57 -9.37 -6.36
CA ALA A 143 -12.38 -8.61 -7.30
C ALA A 143 -11.74 -7.26 -7.67
N GLY A 144 -11.06 -6.59 -6.73
CA GLY A 144 -10.27 -5.39 -6.98
C GLY A 144 -9.12 -5.64 -7.95
N LEU A 145 -8.45 -6.79 -7.84
CA LEU A 145 -7.41 -7.26 -8.74
C LEU A 145 -7.95 -7.47 -10.16
N TYR A 146 -9.16 -8.03 -10.31
CA TYR A 146 -9.83 -8.17 -11.61
C TYR A 146 -10.08 -6.82 -12.25
N SER A 147 -10.63 -5.87 -11.50
CA SER A 147 -10.90 -4.51 -11.97
C SER A 147 -9.61 -3.81 -12.42
N THR A 148 -8.56 -3.88 -11.60
CA THR A 148 -7.22 -3.38 -11.96
C THR A 148 -6.69 -4.02 -13.24
N ARG A 149 -6.83 -5.35 -13.40
CA ARG A 149 -6.39 -6.05 -14.62
C ARG A 149 -7.12 -5.55 -15.87
N ARG A 150 -8.45 -5.36 -15.77
CA ARG A 150 -9.26 -4.81 -16.86
C ARG A 150 -8.87 -3.39 -17.19
N LEU A 151 -8.64 -2.55 -16.18
CA LEU A 151 -8.17 -1.18 -16.33
C LEU A 151 -6.86 -1.12 -17.14
N ILE A 152 -5.87 -1.95 -16.81
CA ILE A 152 -4.58 -1.98 -17.50
C ILE A 152 -4.71 -2.57 -18.91
N ALA A 153 -5.57 -3.59 -19.09
CA ALA A 153 -5.78 -4.24 -20.37
C ALA A 153 -6.45 -3.29 -21.40
N ILE A 154 -7.24 -2.32 -20.94
CA ILE A 154 -7.77 -1.25 -21.77
C ILE A 154 -6.60 -0.33 -22.13
N ARG A 155 -6.02 -0.55 -23.32
CA ARG A 155 -4.95 0.27 -23.89
C ARG A 155 -5.49 1.62 -24.34
N SER A 156 -5.95 2.46 -23.41
CA SER A 156 -6.52 3.76 -23.76
C SER A 156 -5.44 4.64 -24.40
N GLY A 157 -5.74 5.13 -25.61
CA GLY A 157 -4.82 5.98 -26.37
C GLY A 157 -4.58 7.35 -25.76
N THR A 158 -5.45 7.80 -24.84
CA THR A 158 -5.38 9.11 -24.19
C THR A 158 -5.26 8.99 -22.67
N SER A 159 -4.59 9.95 -22.06
CA SER A 159 -4.42 10.05 -20.59
C SER A 159 -5.75 10.30 -19.86
N ILE A 160 -6.67 11.06 -20.46
CA ILE A 160 -7.96 11.40 -19.84
C ILE A 160 -8.85 10.17 -19.64
N VAL A 161 -8.92 9.27 -20.62
CA VAL A 161 -9.71 8.04 -20.51
C VAL A 161 -9.17 7.18 -19.37
N PHE A 162 -7.85 7.09 -19.22
CA PHE A 162 -7.25 6.37 -18.11
C PHE A 162 -7.60 6.98 -16.75
N ILE A 163 -7.53 8.31 -16.61
CA ILE A 163 -7.91 8.99 -15.37
C ILE A 163 -9.36 8.69 -15.01
N VAL A 164 -10.27 8.78 -15.98
CA VAL A 164 -11.69 8.45 -15.77
C VAL A 164 -11.86 6.99 -15.36
N LEU A 165 -11.24 6.04 -16.07
CA LEU A 165 -11.33 4.63 -15.72
C LEU A 165 -10.71 4.32 -14.34
N PHE A 166 -9.63 5.01 -13.96
CA PHE A 166 -9.03 4.88 -12.63
C PHE A 166 -9.94 5.44 -11.53
N MET A 167 -10.64 6.55 -11.79
CA MET A 167 -11.66 7.10 -10.88
C MET A 167 -12.83 6.11 -10.72
N VAL A 168 -13.28 5.49 -11.80
CA VAL A 168 -14.33 4.46 -11.77
C VAL A 168 -13.88 3.22 -10.98
N ASP A 169 -12.66 2.74 -11.20
CA ASP A 169 -12.05 1.62 -10.44
C ASP A 169 -11.99 1.96 -8.94
N THR A 170 -11.58 3.18 -8.60
CA THR A 170 -11.51 3.68 -7.23
C THR A 170 -12.89 3.71 -6.59
N LEU A 171 -13.90 4.24 -7.30
CA LEU A 171 -15.28 4.29 -6.82
C LEU A 171 -15.85 2.89 -6.59
N LEU A 172 -15.61 1.96 -7.52
CA LEU A 172 -16.07 0.57 -7.39
C LEU A 172 -15.48 -0.09 -6.15
N LYS A 173 -14.19 0.09 -5.90
CA LYS A 173 -13.50 -0.45 -4.70
C LYS A 173 -14.03 0.15 -3.41
N SER A 174 -14.25 1.46 -3.39
CA SER A 174 -14.88 2.12 -2.24
C SER A 174 -16.27 1.53 -1.97
N THR A 175 -17.08 1.32 -3.00
CA THR A 175 -18.40 0.68 -2.86
C THR A 175 -18.30 -0.77 -2.35
N MET A 176 -17.31 -1.54 -2.80
CA MET A 176 -17.08 -2.91 -2.31
C MET A 176 -16.69 -2.95 -0.83
N ILE A 177 -15.86 -1.99 -0.38
CA ILE A 177 -15.49 -1.85 1.03
C ILE A 177 -16.75 -1.53 1.85
N TRP A 178 -17.53 -0.51 1.43
CA TRP A 178 -18.78 -0.14 2.10
C TRP A 178 -19.77 -1.31 2.19
N LEU A 179 -19.96 -2.04 1.09
CA LEU A 179 -20.83 -3.21 1.05
C LEU A 179 -20.34 -4.30 2.01
N SER A 180 -19.04 -4.55 2.09
CA SER A 180 -18.48 -5.56 3.00
C SER A 180 -18.66 -5.19 4.46
N LEU A 181 -18.48 -3.91 4.81
CA LEU A 181 -18.75 -3.42 6.16
C LEU A 181 -20.23 -3.54 6.50
N TRP A 182 -21.13 -3.23 5.56
CA TRP A 182 -22.57 -3.41 5.75
C TRP A 182 -22.97 -4.88 5.95
N ILE A 183 -22.40 -5.80 5.17
CA ILE A 183 -22.62 -7.25 5.33
C ILE A 183 -22.13 -7.71 6.71
N LEU A 184 -20.93 -7.28 7.13
CA LEU A 184 -20.38 -7.61 8.44
C LEU A 184 -21.28 -7.12 9.57
N ALA A 185 -21.75 -5.87 9.50
CA ALA A 185 -22.67 -5.31 10.49
C ALA A 185 -24.00 -6.08 10.53
N SER A 186 -24.51 -6.51 9.37
CA SER A 186 -25.78 -7.25 9.27
C SER A 186 -25.70 -8.67 9.82
N ILE A 187 -24.57 -9.36 9.64
CA ILE A 187 -24.35 -10.72 10.17
C ILE A 187 -24.02 -10.66 11.66
N ASN A 188 -23.53 -9.52 12.14
CA ASN A 188 -23.04 -9.35 13.49
C ASN A 188 -23.67 -8.11 14.15
N PRO A 189 -24.84 -8.25 14.81
CA PRO A 189 -25.54 -7.13 15.44
C PRO A 189 -24.71 -6.43 16.52
N GLN A 190 -23.78 -7.13 17.17
CA GLN A 190 -22.86 -6.54 18.14
C GLN A 190 -21.84 -5.64 17.45
N LEU A 191 -21.48 -5.95 16.19
CA LEU A 191 -20.68 -5.06 15.36
C LEU A 191 -21.49 -3.82 14.94
N ASP A 192 -22.80 -3.92 14.74
CA ASP A 192 -23.67 -2.77 14.48
C ASP A 192 -23.77 -1.84 15.71
N GLU A 193 -23.89 -2.41 16.91
CA GLU A 193 -23.83 -1.62 18.16
C GLU A 193 -22.46 -0.93 18.34
N PHE A 194 -21.39 -1.62 17.93
CA PHE A 194 -20.01 -1.14 18.02
C PHE A 194 -19.64 -0.11 16.94
N LEU A 195 -20.13 -0.28 15.71
CA LEU A 195 -19.96 0.66 14.58
C LEU A 195 -20.94 1.83 14.66
N GLY A 196 -22.05 1.65 15.37
CA GLY A 196 -23.10 2.64 15.53
C GLY A 196 -22.68 3.83 16.41
N PRO A 197 -23.53 4.87 16.49
CA PRO A 197 -23.19 6.10 17.21
C PRO A 197 -22.85 5.91 18.69
N ARG A 198 -23.34 4.83 19.31
CA ARG A 198 -23.09 4.50 20.73
C ARG A 198 -21.72 3.85 20.94
N GLY A 199 -21.32 2.90 20.09
CA GLY A 199 -19.99 2.29 20.19
C GLY A 199 -18.84 3.28 19.94
N PHE A 200 -19.11 4.37 19.21
CA PHE A 200 -18.15 5.42 18.91
C PHE A 200 -17.55 6.13 20.15
N SER A 201 -18.16 6.05 21.34
CA SER A 201 -17.72 6.81 22.52
C SER A 201 -16.51 6.21 23.27
N ASP A 202 -16.31 4.88 23.24
CA ASP A 202 -15.39 4.23 24.18
C ASP A 202 -14.16 3.64 23.45
N TYR A 203 -14.34 2.54 22.71
CA TYR A 203 -13.27 1.87 21.94
C TYR A 203 -13.76 1.38 20.56
N GLY A 204 -15.06 1.59 20.27
CA GLY A 204 -15.72 1.26 19.01
C GLY A 204 -15.03 1.84 17.79
N TRP A 205 -14.74 3.13 17.89
CA TRP A 205 -14.23 3.91 16.77
C TRP A 205 -12.82 3.46 16.36
N VAL A 206 -11.93 3.13 17.30
CA VAL A 206 -10.56 2.70 16.99
C VAL A 206 -10.61 1.44 16.15
N PHE A 207 -11.23 0.38 16.65
CA PHE A 207 -11.30 -0.89 15.94
C PHE A 207 -12.05 -0.76 14.61
N SER A 208 -13.10 0.05 14.54
CA SER A 208 -13.83 0.33 13.29
C SER A 208 -12.94 1.02 12.25
N VAL A 209 -12.18 2.03 12.67
CA VAL A 209 -11.19 2.71 11.82
C VAL A 209 -10.12 1.73 11.36
N LEU A 210 -9.65 0.82 12.22
CA LEU A 210 -8.66 -0.19 11.86
C LEU A 210 -9.18 -1.21 10.86
N MET A 211 -10.41 -1.68 11.05
CA MET A 211 -11.06 -2.59 10.11
C MET A 211 -11.24 -1.91 8.76
N LEU A 212 -11.66 -0.65 8.75
CA LEU A 212 -11.76 0.16 7.53
C LEU A 212 -10.38 0.36 6.88
N MET A 213 -9.34 0.69 7.66
CA MET A 213 -7.98 0.85 7.18
C MET A 213 -7.43 -0.45 6.58
N ALA A 214 -7.71 -1.60 7.22
CA ALA A 214 -7.32 -2.90 6.70
C ALA A 214 -8.05 -3.25 5.40
N PHE A 215 -9.36 -3.01 5.31
CA PHE A 215 -10.11 -3.17 4.06
C PHE A 215 -9.62 -2.27 2.94
N ALA A 216 -9.40 -0.99 3.25
CA ALA A 216 -8.90 -0.04 2.29
C ALA A 216 -7.48 -0.43 1.84
N ALA A 217 -6.58 -0.70 2.79
CA ALA A 217 -5.20 -1.06 2.50
C ALA A 217 -5.14 -2.24 1.53
N THR A 218 -5.85 -3.34 1.80
CA THR A 218 -5.83 -4.53 0.94
C THR A 218 -6.51 -4.29 -0.41
N THR A 219 -7.72 -3.76 -0.43
CA THR A 219 -8.51 -3.56 -1.66
C THR A 219 -7.83 -2.60 -2.63
N PHE A 220 -7.04 -1.64 -2.11
CA PHE A 220 -6.29 -0.70 -2.93
C PHE A 220 -4.85 -1.14 -3.24
N VAL A 221 -4.33 -2.26 -2.69
CA VAL A 221 -2.95 -2.72 -2.98
C VAL A 221 -2.71 -2.79 -4.48
N SER A 222 -3.63 -3.39 -5.24
CA SER A 222 -3.47 -3.56 -6.68
C SER A 222 -3.42 -2.22 -7.44
N SER A 223 -4.19 -1.22 -7.00
CA SER A 223 -4.20 0.13 -7.60
C SER A 223 -3.00 0.96 -7.17
N ILE A 224 -2.52 0.78 -5.94
CA ILE A 224 -1.30 1.43 -5.44
C ILE A 224 -0.12 1.08 -6.34
N TRP A 225 0.01 -0.16 -6.79
CA TRP A 225 1.07 -0.56 -7.73
C TRP A 225 1.09 0.27 -9.01
N ILE A 226 -0.08 0.56 -9.59
CA ILE A 226 -0.19 1.42 -10.78
C ILE A 226 0.33 2.82 -10.46
N VAL A 227 -0.13 3.41 -9.36
CA VAL A 227 0.27 4.76 -8.94
C VAL A 227 1.78 4.84 -8.68
N LEU A 228 2.32 3.88 -7.93
CA LEU A 228 3.76 3.79 -7.66
C LEU A 228 4.56 3.64 -8.95
N PHE A 229 4.06 2.84 -9.90
CA PHE A 229 4.74 2.65 -11.17
C PHE A 229 4.68 3.91 -12.04
N ILE A 230 3.54 4.62 -12.11
CA ILE A 230 3.43 5.91 -12.83
C ILE A 230 4.39 6.94 -12.24
N ILE A 231 4.29 7.19 -10.92
CA ILE A 231 5.10 8.20 -10.25
C ILE A 231 6.58 7.82 -10.34
N GLY A 232 6.90 6.54 -10.10
CA GLY A 232 8.26 6.03 -10.16
C GLY A 232 8.88 6.19 -11.55
N VAL A 233 8.12 5.98 -12.63
CA VAL A 233 8.62 6.18 -14.00
C VAL A 233 8.97 7.65 -14.25
N GLN A 234 8.08 8.57 -13.87
CA GLN A 234 8.34 10.00 -14.02
C GLN A 234 9.57 10.43 -13.20
N PHE A 235 9.66 9.97 -11.96
CA PHE A 235 10.78 10.28 -11.08
C PHE A 235 12.10 9.68 -11.61
N THR A 236 12.10 8.43 -12.07
CA THR A 236 13.26 7.77 -12.68
C THR A 236 13.76 8.57 -13.89
N ARG A 237 12.87 9.01 -14.78
CA ARG A 237 13.21 9.84 -15.95
C ARG A 237 13.86 11.17 -15.55
N GLN A 238 13.41 11.78 -14.46
CA GLN A 238 14.03 12.99 -13.91
C GLN A 238 15.42 12.68 -13.35
N MET A 239 15.57 11.61 -12.57
CA MET A 239 16.86 11.22 -11.99
C MET A 239 17.89 10.81 -13.06
N VAL A 240 17.50 10.09 -14.10
CA VAL A 240 18.36 9.78 -15.25
C VAL A 240 18.88 11.06 -15.90
N PHE A 241 18.02 12.07 -16.08
CA PHE A 241 18.42 13.37 -16.61
C PHE A 241 19.45 14.08 -15.72
N PHE A 242 19.25 14.07 -14.40
CA PHE A 242 20.26 14.61 -13.46
C PHE A 242 21.56 13.82 -13.47
N GLY A 243 21.49 12.49 -13.61
CA GLY A 243 22.67 11.63 -13.76
C GLY A 243 23.50 11.95 -15.01
N ARG A 244 22.85 12.34 -16.11
CA ARG A 244 23.53 12.80 -17.34
C ARG A 244 24.30 14.11 -17.15
N ARG A 245 23.87 14.97 -16.23
CA ARG A 245 24.57 16.21 -15.87
C ARG A 245 25.82 15.97 -15.01
N GLY A 246 26.19 14.72 -14.75
CA GLY A 246 27.48 14.35 -14.19
C GLY A 246 27.48 13.97 -12.71
N ILE A 247 26.32 13.79 -12.06
CA ILE A 247 26.27 13.35 -10.65
C ILE A 247 26.51 11.83 -10.59
N PRO A 248 27.70 11.35 -10.18
CA PRO A 248 28.08 9.94 -10.35
C PRO A 248 27.22 8.98 -9.52
N MET A 249 26.83 9.41 -8.31
CA MET A 249 25.97 8.65 -7.42
C MET A 249 24.58 8.42 -8.02
N ILE A 250 23.96 9.45 -8.60
CA ILE A 250 22.66 9.33 -9.27
C ILE A 250 22.77 8.41 -10.49
N LYS A 251 23.82 8.57 -11.30
CA LYS A 251 24.08 7.69 -12.45
C LYS A 251 24.19 6.21 -12.03
N LYS A 252 24.84 5.93 -10.90
CA LYS A 252 24.98 4.56 -10.36
C LYS A 252 23.66 4.00 -9.80
N LEU A 253 22.88 4.83 -9.11
CA LEU A 253 21.60 4.43 -8.50
C LEU A 253 20.48 4.23 -9.53
N PHE A 254 20.51 4.99 -10.63
CA PHE A 254 19.50 4.98 -11.69
C PHE A 254 20.08 4.51 -13.03
N ASP A 255 20.88 3.43 -13.00
CA ASP A 255 21.41 2.78 -14.20
C ASP A 255 20.31 1.96 -14.90
N THR A 256 19.51 2.65 -15.72
CA THR A 256 18.39 2.04 -16.44
C THR A 256 18.82 1.06 -17.52
N ASN A 257 20.08 1.11 -17.97
CA ASN A 257 20.57 0.21 -19.01
C ASN A 257 20.82 -1.20 -18.45
N LYS A 258 21.34 -1.29 -17.23
CA LYS A 258 21.64 -2.58 -16.60
C LYS A 258 20.50 -3.10 -15.73
N LYS A 259 19.77 -2.20 -15.05
CA LYS A 259 18.80 -2.57 -14.02
C LYS A 259 17.58 -1.64 -14.02
N PRO A 260 16.77 -1.64 -15.08
CA PRO A 260 15.67 -0.70 -15.27
C PRO A 260 14.61 -0.78 -14.17
N LEU A 261 14.17 -1.98 -13.77
CA LEU A 261 13.16 -2.12 -12.72
C LEU A 261 13.76 -1.84 -11.35
N THR A 262 15.01 -2.22 -11.09
CA THR A 262 15.69 -1.85 -9.84
C THR A 262 15.81 -0.33 -9.71
N SER A 263 16.10 0.39 -10.80
CA SER A 263 16.15 1.86 -10.83
C SER A 263 14.80 2.48 -10.51
N LEU A 264 13.71 1.88 -11.01
CA LEU A 264 12.35 2.26 -10.67
C LEU A 264 12.02 1.99 -9.20
N GLY A 265 12.44 0.84 -8.66
CA GLY A 265 12.34 0.54 -7.23
C GLY A 265 13.08 1.54 -6.36
N ASN A 266 14.28 1.98 -6.76
CA ASN A 266 15.03 3.04 -6.10
C ASN A 266 14.28 4.38 -6.11
N ALA A 267 13.65 4.73 -7.24
CA ALA A 267 12.83 5.94 -7.35
C ALA A 267 11.67 5.91 -6.35
N VAL A 268 10.87 4.84 -6.37
CA VAL A 268 9.71 4.69 -5.49
C VAL A 268 10.14 4.62 -4.02
N GLY A 269 11.21 3.88 -3.71
CA GLY A 269 11.77 3.80 -2.37
C GLY A 269 12.22 5.16 -1.84
N LEU A 270 12.91 5.96 -2.67
CA LEU A 270 13.30 7.33 -2.29
C LEU A 270 12.09 8.23 -2.05
N ILE A 271 11.05 8.14 -2.89
CA ILE A 271 9.80 8.87 -2.69
C ILE A 271 9.17 8.48 -1.34
N MET A 272 9.12 7.19 -1.01
CA MET A 272 8.58 6.72 0.27
C MET A 272 9.38 7.25 1.46
N LEU A 273 10.70 7.27 1.38
CA LEU A 273 11.55 7.85 2.42
C LEU A 273 11.29 9.35 2.58
N LEU A 274 11.14 10.09 1.48
CA LEU A 274 10.82 11.52 1.52
C LEU A 274 9.45 11.79 2.16
N ILE A 275 8.43 11.00 1.81
CA ILE A 275 7.10 11.07 2.45
C ILE A 275 7.23 10.77 3.94
N GLY A 276 7.99 9.74 4.32
CA GLY A 276 8.22 9.38 5.71
C GLY A 276 8.89 10.50 6.51
N ILE A 277 9.89 11.18 5.94
CA ILE A 277 10.54 12.35 6.54
C ILE A 277 9.54 13.48 6.75
N ILE A 278 8.80 13.86 5.69
CA ILE A 278 7.80 14.93 5.75
C ILE A 278 6.74 14.62 6.81
N HIS A 279 6.20 13.41 6.79
CA HIS A 279 5.19 12.97 7.76
C HIS A 279 5.75 13.01 9.20
N SER A 280 6.98 12.54 9.41
CA SER A 280 7.63 12.57 10.73
C SER A 280 7.83 14.00 11.25
N VAL A 281 8.19 14.94 10.38
CA VAL A 281 8.33 16.37 10.72
C VAL A 281 6.97 16.97 11.08
N ILE A 282 5.93 16.75 10.28
CA ILE A 282 4.57 17.25 10.54
C ILE A 282 4.02 16.69 11.85
N ALA A 283 4.13 15.37 12.05
CA ALA A 283 3.65 14.72 13.27
C ALA A 283 4.35 15.25 14.53
N SER A 284 5.65 15.53 14.43
CA SER A 284 6.43 16.08 15.55
C SER A 284 6.08 17.55 15.82
N ALA A 285 5.89 18.36 14.78
CA ALA A 285 5.42 19.73 14.92
C ALA A 285 4.01 19.82 15.54
N PHE A 286 3.11 18.92 15.15
CA PHE A 286 1.75 18.85 15.69
C PHE A 286 1.75 18.43 17.17
N ARG A 287 2.54 17.41 17.55
CA ARG A 287 2.70 17.01 18.96
C ARG A 287 3.24 18.14 19.82
N TRP A 288 4.27 18.84 19.33
CA TRP A 288 4.83 19.99 20.03
C TRP A 288 3.78 21.09 20.23
N ALA A 289 2.99 21.40 19.20
CA ALA A 289 1.94 22.41 19.30
C ALA A 289 0.89 22.01 20.35
N LEU A 290 0.47 20.74 20.40
CA LEU A 290 -0.48 20.26 21.40
C LEU A 290 0.05 20.34 22.83
N ASN A 291 1.35 20.08 23.06
CA ASN A 291 1.96 20.16 24.39
C ASN A 291 2.18 21.60 24.88
N ALA A 292 2.14 22.58 23.97
CA ALA A 292 2.33 23.99 24.29
C ALA A 292 1.06 24.71 24.77
N TYR A 293 -0.12 24.09 24.59
CA TYR A 293 -1.43 24.60 25.02
C TYR A 293 -1.97 23.81 26.20
#